data_AF-A0A7J4SHG7-F1
#
_entry.id   AF-A0A7J4SHG7-F1
#
_cell.length_a   1.000
_cell.length_b   1.000
_cell.length_c   1.000
_cell.angle_alpha   90.00
_cell.angle_beta   90.00
_cell.angle_gamma   90.00
#
_symmetry.space_group_name_H-M   'P 1'
#
loop_
_entity.id
_entity.type
_entity.pdbx_description
1 polymer ?
#
loop_
_entity_poly.entity_id
_entity_poly.type
_entity_poly.pdbx_seq_one_letter_code
_entity_poly.pdbx_strand_id
1 'polypeptide(L)'
;MSNSNSWDLMIGSLSENQQETLLGTSLSKQFARLPLWLSHPSNIGGFYGLLISLALILPYRFAVDDHSGWLSDWALHCALLMAACFFLGLCSTLITAISGRIPVSPPRTILYPMPFIGLALLSINRTDIIAIYPFLSWTLILLPGPLYVHLSWAPRWRLLCMIDDGKNPFDGIEKIDEESKIYAEPNNIDIEIESVVDDFETSEE
;
A
#
# COMPACT_ATOMS: atom_id res chain seq x y z
N MET A 1 9.65 24.14 -12.38
CA MET A 1 8.32 24.69 -12.00
C MET A 1 7.38 24.87 -13.21
N SER A 2 7.40 23.97 -14.21
CA SER A 2 6.49 24.01 -15.37
C SER A 2 5.60 22.75 -15.51
N ASN A 3 5.85 21.69 -14.74
CA ASN A 3 5.18 20.40 -14.93
C ASN A 3 3.85 20.26 -14.20
N SER A 4 3.58 21.01 -13.12
CA SER A 4 2.31 20.90 -12.37
C SER A 4 1.11 21.27 -13.25
N ASN A 5 1.21 22.36 -14.01
CA ASN A 5 0.12 22.82 -14.87
C ASN A 5 -0.14 21.86 -16.04
N SER A 6 0.88 21.16 -16.54
CA SER A 6 0.69 20.14 -17.58
C SER A 6 0.01 18.89 -17.04
N TRP A 7 0.33 18.52 -15.80
CA TRP A 7 -0.22 17.35 -15.12
C TRP A 7 -1.70 17.49 -14.80
N ASP A 8 -2.09 18.61 -14.18
CA ASP A 8 -3.50 18.86 -13.85
C ASP A 8 -4.36 19.00 -15.11
N LEU A 9 -3.83 19.57 -16.19
CA LEU A 9 -4.51 19.64 -17.48
C LEU A 9 -4.64 18.26 -18.15
N MET A 10 -3.62 17.41 -18.06
CA MET A 10 -3.66 16.04 -18.60
C MET A 10 -4.65 15.17 -17.81
N ILE A 11 -4.62 15.21 -16.47
CA ILE A 11 -5.59 14.49 -15.64
C ILE A 11 -6.99 15.03 -15.90
N GLY A 12 -7.17 16.35 -15.93
CA GLY A 12 -8.45 17.00 -16.21
C GLY A 12 -9.04 16.70 -17.59
N SER A 13 -8.21 16.23 -18.54
CA SER A 13 -8.66 15.81 -19.87
C SER A 13 -9.17 14.37 -19.95
N LEU A 14 -8.93 13.55 -18.91
CA LEU A 14 -9.37 12.15 -18.84
C LEU A 14 -10.84 12.08 -18.39
N SER A 15 -11.54 11.00 -18.78
CA SER A 15 -12.90 10.75 -18.28
C SER A 15 -12.90 10.41 -16.78
N GLU A 16 -14.03 10.63 -16.11
CA GLU A 16 -14.19 10.36 -14.67
C GLU A 16 -13.76 8.93 -14.29
N ASN A 17 -14.16 7.93 -15.09
CA ASN A 17 -13.75 6.53 -14.91
C ASN A 17 -12.23 6.30 -15.03
N GLN A 18 -11.54 7.06 -15.90
CA GLN A 18 -10.08 6.98 -16.06
C GLN A 18 -9.36 7.67 -14.92
N GLN A 19 -9.89 8.78 -14.41
CA GLN A 19 -9.38 9.48 -13.24
C GLN A 19 -9.51 8.62 -11.98
N GLU A 20 -10.67 8.02 -11.74
CA GLU A 20 -10.86 7.05 -10.65
C GLU A 20 -9.91 5.85 -10.80
N THR A 21 -9.65 5.42 -12.03
CA THR A 21 -8.74 4.31 -12.30
C THR A 21 -7.29 4.63 -11.93
N LEU A 22 -6.87 5.88 -12.14
CA LEU A 22 -5.54 6.38 -11.83
C LEU A 22 -5.35 6.71 -10.35
N LEU A 23 -6.29 7.48 -9.78
CA LEU A 23 -6.19 8.02 -8.43
C LEU A 23 -6.65 7.01 -7.38
N GLY A 24 -7.58 6.14 -7.74
CA GLY A 24 -8.16 5.15 -6.84
C GLY A 24 -8.90 5.77 -5.67
N THR A 25 -8.98 5.01 -4.58
CA THR A 25 -9.59 5.43 -3.30
C THR A 25 -8.64 6.30 -2.47
N SER A 26 -9.12 6.83 -1.33
CA SER A 26 -8.39 7.77 -0.44
C SER A 26 -6.89 7.50 -0.25
N LEU A 27 -6.48 6.27 0.10
CA LEU A 27 -5.06 5.96 0.35
C LEU A 27 -4.17 6.08 -0.90
N SER A 28 -4.69 5.75 -2.07
CA SER A 28 -3.97 5.95 -3.34
C SER A 28 -3.98 7.42 -3.77
N LYS A 29 -5.06 8.17 -3.51
CA LYS A 29 -5.10 9.62 -3.69
C LYS A 29 -4.01 10.32 -2.88
N GLN A 30 -3.81 9.92 -1.62
CA GLN A 30 -2.75 10.47 -0.77
C GLN A 30 -1.34 10.20 -1.34
N PHE A 31 -1.08 8.99 -1.83
CA PHE A 31 0.20 8.68 -2.46
C PHE A 31 0.40 9.36 -3.82
N ALA A 32 -0.67 9.62 -4.57
CA ALA A 32 -0.61 10.35 -5.83
C ALA A 32 -0.29 11.85 -5.63
N ARG A 33 -0.62 12.44 -4.47
CA ARG A 33 -0.22 13.80 -4.10
C ARG A 33 1.29 13.92 -3.79
N LEU A 34 1.96 12.81 -3.48
CA LEU A 34 3.40 12.79 -3.23
C LEU A 34 4.19 12.78 -4.55
N PRO A 35 5.41 13.35 -4.58
CA PRO A 35 6.23 13.30 -5.77
C PRO A 35 6.55 11.84 -6.15
N LEU A 36 6.56 11.54 -7.46
CA LEU A 36 6.63 10.17 -8.00
C LEU A 36 7.84 9.35 -7.52
N TRP A 37 8.95 10.01 -7.21
CA TRP A 37 10.14 9.35 -6.65
C TRP A 37 9.89 8.84 -5.22
N LEU A 38 9.10 9.56 -4.43
CA LEU A 38 8.80 9.20 -3.04
C LEU A 38 7.68 8.16 -2.98
N SER A 39 6.68 8.29 -3.86
CA SER A 39 5.59 7.32 -3.99
C SER A 39 5.99 6.07 -4.79
N HIS A 40 7.28 5.83 -5.00
CA HIS A 40 7.78 4.61 -5.61
C HIS A 40 7.25 3.37 -4.84
N PRO A 41 6.75 2.33 -5.52
CA PRO A 41 6.13 1.17 -4.87
C PRO A 41 7.02 0.48 -3.81
N SER A 42 8.34 0.49 -4.02
CA SER A 42 9.32 0.01 -3.04
C SER A 42 9.38 0.85 -1.77
N ASN A 43 9.28 2.18 -1.86
CA ASN A 43 9.29 3.04 -0.69
C ASN A 43 8.04 2.82 0.17
N ILE A 44 6.88 2.65 -0.47
CA ILE A 44 5.61 2.36 0.22
C ILE A 44 5.66 0.97 0.86
N GLY A 45 6.22 -0.02 0.17
CA GLY A 45 6.51 -1.33 0.77
C GLY A 45 7.41 -1.22 2.00
N GLY A 46 8.53 -0.52 1.89
CA GLY A 46 9.45 -0.29 3.01
C GLY A 46 8.79 0.45 4.18
N PHE A 47 7.98 1.46 3.90
CA PHE A 47 7.20 2.19 4.90
C PHE A 47 6.22 1.27 5.65
N TYR A 48 5.55 0.36 4.94
CA TYR A 48 4.73 -0.66 5.58
C TYR A 48 5.54 -1.57 6.52
N GLY A 49 6.74 -1.99 6.11
CA GLY A 49 7.66 -2.74 6.97
C GLY A 49 8.05 -1.98 8.25
N LEU A 50 8.18 -0.65 8.15
CA LEU A 50 8.41 0.23 9.30
C LEU A 50 7.18 0.32 10.22
N LEU A 51 5.95 0.39 9.68
CA LEU A 51 4.74 0.38 10.50
C LEU A 51 4.60 -0.92 11.30
N ILE A 52 4.91 -2.06 10.68
CA ILE A 52 4.94 -3.35 11.38
C ILE A 52 6.00 -3.33 12.47
N SER A 53 7.23 -2.85 12.18
CA SER A 53 8.30 -2.88 13.17
C SER A 53 7.97 -2.01 14.39
N LEU A 54 7.28 -0.88 14.20
CA LEU A 54 6.75 -0.07 15.31
C LEU A 54 5.75 -0.86 16.17
N ALA A 55 4.83 -1.60 15.54
CA ALA A 55 3.87 -2.44 16.26
C ALA A 55 4.57 -3.58 17.04
N LEU A 56 5.76 -4.01 16.60
CA LEU A 56 6.54 -5.07 17.23
C LEU A 56 7.42 -4.58 18.41
N ILE A 57 7.53 -3.28 18.68
CA ILE A 57 8.31 -2.76 19.82
C ILE A 57 7.87 -3.42 21.13
N LEU A 58 6.56 -3.48 21.37
CA LEU A 58 5.99 -4.01 22.61
C LEU A 58 6.24 -5.53 22.74
N PRO A 59 5.94 -6.37 21.74
CA PRO A 59 6.35 -7.78 21.75
C PRO A 59 7.84 -7.99 22.01
N TYR A 60 8.73 -7.23 21.37
CA TYR A 60 10.18 -7.39 21.57
C TYR A 60 10.63 -7.01 22.97
N ARG A 61 10.04 -5.95 23.54
CA ARG A 61 10.34 -5.51 24.90
C ARG A 61 9.99 -6.56 25.95
N PHE A 62 8.93 -7.34 25.75
CA PHE A 62 8.46 -8.33 26.72
C PHE A 62 8.82 -9.79 26.38
N ALA A 63 9.50 -10.02 25.26
CA ALA A 63 9.83 -11.37 24.80
C ALA A 63 11.13 -11.95 25.39
N VAL A 64 12.00 -11.14 26.00
CA VAL A 64 13.31 -11.58 26.51
C VAL A 64 13.35 -11.39 28.02
N ASP A 65 13.64 -12.46 28.76
CA ASP A 65 13.77 -12.44 30.23
C ASP A 65 14.94 -11.56 30.67
N ASP A 66 16.06 -11.65 29.96
CA ASP A 66 17.20 -10.75 30.10
C ASP A 66 16.94 -9.48 29.30
N HIS A 67 16.65 -8.39 30.01
CA HIS A 67 16.26 -7.10 29.42
C HIS A 67 17.40 -6.38 28.66
N SER A 68 18.53 -7.04 28.47
CA SER A 68 19.67 -6.53 27.74
C SER A 68 19.52 -6.76 26.23
N GLY A 69 19.94 -5.81 25.40
CA GLY A 69 20.04 -5.99 23.94
C GLY A 69 18.75 -5.95 23.10
N TRP A 70 17.55 -5.96 23.70
CA TRP A 70 16.27 -6.00 22.95
C TRP A 70 16.11 -4.90 21.88
N LEU A 71 16.67 -3.71 22.13
CA LEU A 71 16.61 -2.59 21.20
C LEU A 71 17.44 -2.86 19.94
N SER A 72 18.60 -3.50 20.09
CA SER A 72 19.46 -3.88 18.97
C SER A 72 18.79 -4.97 18.13
N ASP A 73 18.19 -5.96 18.77
CA ASP A 73 17.45 -7.02 18.09
C ASP A 73 16.26 -6.45 17.34
N TRP A 74 15.48 -5.57 17.99
CA TRP A 74 14.37 -4.88 17.33
C TRP A 74 14.86 -4.04 16.14
N ALA A 75 15.95 -3.28 16.28
CA ALA A 75 16.48 -2.45 15.21
C ALA A 75 16.92 -3.29 14.00
N LEU A 76 17.57 -4.43 14.24
CA LEU A 76 17.96 -5.36 13.18
C LEU A 76 16.72 -5.96 12.48
N HIS A 77 15.70 -6.38 13.23
CA HIS A 77 14.46 -6.90 12.66
C HIS A 77 13.67 -5.83 11.90
N CYS A 78 13.65 -4.59 12.41
CA CYS A 78 13.09 -3.44 11.72
C CYS A 78 13.76 -3.25 10.35
N ALA A 79 15.10 -3.23 10.32
CA ALA A 79 15.85 -3.10 9.07
C ALA A 79 15.57 -4.25 8.09
N LEU A 80 15.49 -5.50 8.57
CA LEU A 80 15.16 -6.66 7.74
C LEU A 80 13.74 -6.60 7.18
N LEU A 81 12.75 -6.21 7.99
CA LEU A 81 11.36 -6.07 7.55
C LEU A 81 11.22 -4.97 6.49
N MET A 82 11.82 -3.81 6.74
CA MET A 82 11.87 -2.72 5.78
C MET A 82 12.53 -3.16 4.47
N ALA A 83 13.69 -3.81 4.54
CA ALA A 83 14.42 -4.29 3.37
C ALA A 83 13.62 -5.33 2.58
N ALA A 84 12.97 -6.28 3.27
CA ALA A 84 12.14 -7.32 2.63
C ALA A 84 10.93 -6.71 1.93
N CYS A 85 10.18 -5.83 2.58
CA CYS A 85 9.01 -5.19 1.97
C CYS A 85 9.41 -4.22 0.84
N PHE A 86 10.53 -3.51 0.99
CA PHE A 86 11.09 -2.67 -0.07
C PHE A 86 11.45 -3.50 -1.31
N PHE A 87 12.14 -4.62 -1.11
CA PHE A 87 12.51 -5.54 -2.17
C PHE A 87 11.28 -6.13 -2.87
N LEU A 88 10.26 -6.55 -2.13
CA LEU A 88 9.00 -7.02 -2.71
C LEU A 88 8.28 -5.94 -3.53
N GLY A 89 8.39 -4.68 -3.10
CA GLY A 89 7.91 -3.54 -3.88
C GLY A 89 8.69 -3.35 -5.19
N LEU A 90 10.02 -3.53 -5.18
CA LEU A 90 10.83 -3.53 -6.41
C LEU A 90 10.46 -4.67 -7.35
N CYS A 91 10.30 -5.89 -6.83
CA CYS A 91 9.85 -7.02 -7.65
C CYS A 91 8.47 -6.73 -8.25
N SER A 92 7.58 -6.09 -7.50
CA SER A 92 6.25 -5.70 -7.97
C SER A 92 6.29 -4.67 -9.09
N THR A 93 7.21 -3.70 -9.05
CA THR A 93 7.39 -2.75 -10.16
C THR A 93 7.89 -3.45 -11.41
N LEU A 94 8.89 -4.33 -11.27
CA LEU A 94 9.45 -5.08 -12.40
C LEU A 94 8.40 -5.98 -13.06
N ILE A 95 7.64 -6.74 -12.27
CA ILE A 95 6.56 -7.61 -12.77
C ILE A 95 5.53 -6.76 -13.50
N THR A 96 5.12 -5.63 -12.92
CA THR A 96 4.08 -4.78 -13.51
C THR A 96 4.55 -4.08 -14.78
N ALA A 97 5.83 -3.70 -14.85
CA ALA A 97 6.44 -3.14 -16.05
C ALA A 97 6.43 -4.13 -17.22
N ILE A 98 6.62 -5.43 -16.95
CA ILE A 98 6.58 -6.49 -17.97
C ILE A 98 5.13 -6.85 -18.32
N SER A 99 4.26 -7.02 -17.32
CA SER A 99 2.88 -7.48 -17.56
C SER A 99 1.97 -6.41 -18.14
N GLY A 100 2.25 -5.12 -17.93
CA GLY A 100 1.40 -4.03 -18.40
C GLY A 100 -0.02 -4.02 -17.82
N ARG A 101 -0.26 -4.76 -16.73
CA ARG A 101 -1.59 -4.89 -16.12
C ARG A 101 -2.14 -3.55 -15.64
N ILE A 102 -3.46 -3.47 -15.59
CA ILE A 102 -4.20 -2.39 -14.94
C ILE A 102 -4.35 -2.70 -13.43
N PRO A 103 -4.54 -1.66 -12.60
CA PRO A 103 -4.56 -1.85 -11.16
C PRO A 103 -5.86 -2.50 -10.70
N VAL A 104 -5.77 -3.34 -9.67
CA VAL A 104 -6.90 -4.08 -9.09
C VAL A 104 -7.08 -3.68 -7.62
N SER A 105 -8.34 -3.53 -7.19
CA SER A 105 -8.64 -3.28 -5.77
C SER A 105 -8.38 -4.53 -4.93
N PRO A 106 -7.54 -4.47 -3.88
CA PRO A 106 -7.33 -5.59 -3.00
C PRO A 106 -8.58 -5.87 -2.14
N PRO A 107 -8.81 -7.11 -1.69
CA PRO A 107 -9.95 -7.47 -0.84
C PRO A 107 -9.77 -6.93 0.59
N ARG A 108 -10.09 -5.65 0.82
CA ARG A 108 -9.83 -4.90 2.06
C ARG A 108 -10.46 -5.52 3.31
N THR A 109 -11.67 -6.06 3.20
CA THR A 109 -12.39 -6.73 4.30
C THR A 109 -11.58 -7.85 4.93
N ILE A 110 -10.74 -8.51 4.14
CA ILE A 110 -9.85 -9.58 4.60
C ILE A 110 -8.46 -9.01 4.91
N LEU A 111 -7.97 -8.09 4.08
CA LEU A 111 -6.58 -7.62 4.14
C LEU A 111 -6.30 -6.70 5.34
N TYR A 112 -7.24 -5.86 5.75
CA TYR A 112 -7.06 -4.91 6.86
C TYR A 112 -7.02 -5.55 8.26
N PRO A 113 -7.83 -6.59 8.58
CA PRO A 113 -7.71 -7.25 9.89
C PRO A 113 -6.49 -8.18 10.00
N MET A 114 -5.87 -8.59 8.90
CA MET A 114 -4.75 -9.56 8.90
C MET A 114 -3.58 -9.20 9.81
N PRO A 115 -3.05 -7.95 9.84
CA PRO A 115 -1.95 -7.60 10.74
C PRO A 115 -2.32 -7.75 12.21
N PHE A 116 -3.55 -7.38 12.58
CA PHE A 116 -4.04 -7.50 13.96
C PHE A 116 -4.20 -8.96 14.38
N ILE A 117 -4.78 -9.79 13.50
CA ILE A 117 -4.89 -11.23 13.72
C ILE A 117 -3.49 -11.85 13.84
N GLY A 118 -2.57 -11.46 12.96
CA GLY A 118 -1.19 -11.93 12.97
C GLY A 118 -0.46 -11.54 14.25
N LEU A 119 -0.62 -10.31 14.74
CA LEU A 119 -0.07 -9.85 16.02
C LEU A 119 -0.68 -10.58 17.22
N ALA A 120 -1.99 -10.84 17.20
CA ALA A 120 -2.65 -11.62 18.24
C ALA A 120 -2.13 -13.06 18.30
N LEU A 121 -2.00 -13.72 17.14
CA LEU A 121 -1.42 -15.06 17.04
C LEU A 121 0.04 -15.09 17.45
N LEU A 122 0.83 -14.07 17.08
CA LEU A 122 2.22 -13.92 17.50
C LEU A 122 2.31 -13.78 19.03
N SER A 123 1.41 -13.00 19.64
CA SER A 123 1.37 -12.82 21.09
C SER A 123 1.00 -14.11 21.81
N ILE A 124 -0.04 -14.83 21.36
CA ILE A 124 -0.44 -16.14 21.91
C ILE A 124 0.73 -17.13 21.84
N ASN A 125 1.43 -17.16 20.70
CA ASN A 125 2.59 -18.02 20.51
C ASN A 125 3.74 -17.67 21.46
N ARG A 126 3.97 -16.38 21.73
CA ARG A 126 5.02 -15.92 22.66
C ARG A 126 4.69 -16.18 24.13
N THR A 127 3.41 -16.19 24.48
CA THR A 127 2.95 -16.53 25.84
C THR A 127 2.89 -18.03 26.11
N ASP A 128 3.28 -18.87 25.14
CA ASP A 128 3.23 -20.34 25.22
C ASP A 128 1.85 -20.93 25.61
N ILE A 129 0.76 -20.16 25.42
CA ILE A 129 -0.61 -20.63 25.73
C ILE A 129 -1.00 -21.73 24.73
N ILE A 130 -0.71 -21.52 23.45
CA ILE A 130 -0.95 -22.47 22.35
C ILE A 130 0.23 -22.39 21.37
N ALA A 131 0.75 -23.54 20.96
CA ALA A 131 1.75 -23.63 19.91
C ALA A 131 1.12 -23.32 18.53
N ILE A 132 1.41 -22.13 18.00
CA ILE A 132 1.02 -21.68 16.66
C ILE A 132 2.27 -21.71 15.79
N TYR A 133 2.15 -22.16 14.54
CA TYR A 133 3.28 -22.10 13.60
C TYR A 133 3.68 -20.63 13.35
N PRO A 134 4.93 -20.22 13.67
CA PRO A 134 5.35 -18.82 13.57
C PRO A 134 5.19 -18.25 12.15
N PHE A 135 5.35 -19.10 11.14
CA PHE A 135 5.16 -18.74 9.74
C PHE A 135 3.77 -18.17 9.44
N LEU A 136 2.72 -18.68 10.10
CA LEU A 136 1.35 -18.22 9.90
C LEU A 136 1.16 -16.79 10.43
N SER A 137 1.64 -16.52 11.65
CA SER A 137 1.59 -15.18 12.25
C SER A 137 2.35 -14.17 11.40
N TRP A 138 3.57 -14.51 10.99
CA TRP A 138 4.40 -13.64 10.14
C TRP A 138 3.79 -13.41 8.76
N THR A 139 3.18 -14.42 8.15
CA THR A 139 2.49 -14.26 6.87
C THR A 139 1.31 -13.28 7.00
N LEU A 140 0.48 -13.43 8.04
CA LEU A 140 -0.64 -12.52 8.29
C LEU A 140 -0.19 -11.08 8.57
N ILE A 141 0.93 -10.90 9.28
CA ILE A 141 1.51 -9.58 9.52
C ILE A 141 2.07 -8.97 8.23
N LEU A 142 2.86 -9.73 7.47
CA LEU A 142 3.64 -9.19 6.36
C LEU A 142 2.84 -9.07 5.06
N LEU A 143 1.96 -10.03 4.74
CA LEU A 143 1.30 -10.15 3.43
C LEU A 143 0.49 -8.92 2.99
N PRO A 144 -0.25 -8.22 3.87
CA PRO A 144 -1.10 -7.09 3.47
C PRO A 144 -0.39 -5.99 2.68
N GLY A 145 0.81 -5.59 3.11
CA GLY A 145 1.55 -4.51 2.47
C GLY A 145 2.03 -4.84 1.06
N PRO A 146 2.86 -5.88 0.87
CA PRO A 146 3.31 -6.31 -0.45
C PRO A 146 2.14 -6.65 -1.38
N LEU A 147 1.04 -7.24 -0.87
CA LEU A 147 -0.13 -7.53 -1.69
C LEU A 147 -0.82 -6.25 -2.18
N TYR A 148 -1.01 -5.27 -1.30
CA TYR A 148 -1.54 -3.94 -1.68
C TYR A 148 -0.64 -3.28 -2.74
N VAL A 149 0.66 -3.26 -2.49
CA VAL A 149 1.64 -2.66 -3.41
C VAL A 149 1.61 -3.36 -4.77
N HIS A 150 1.57 -4.69 -4.76
CA HIS A 150 1.57 -5.48 -5.97
C HIS A 150 0.29 -5.28 -6.80
N LEU A 151 -0.88 -5.49 -6.20
CA LEU A 151 -2.16 -5.50 -6.93
C LEU A 151 -2.64 -4.09 -7.30
N SER A 152 -2.46 -3.13 -6.40
CA SER A 152 -3.08 -1.82 -6.51
C SER A 152 -2.07 -0.75 -6.90
N TRP A 153 -0.98 -0.60 -6.14
CA TRP A 153 -0.17 0.60 -6.27
C TRP A 153 0.85 0.55 -7.41
N ALA A 154 1.59 -0.55 -7.60
CA ALA A 154 2.60 -0.65 -8.64
C ALA A 154 2.04 -0.43 -10.06
N PRO A 155 0.84 -0.94 -10.42
CA PRO A 155 0.21 -0.62 -11.70
C PRO A 155 -0.19 0.85 -11.83
N ARG A 156 -0.73 1.46 -10.77
CA ARG A 156 -1.06 2.90 -10.78
C ARG A 156 0.18 3.76 -10.97
N TRP A 157 1.23 3.49 -10.21
CA TRP A 157 2.48 4.23 -10.30
C TRP A 157 3.08 4.18 -11.71
N ARG A 158 3.00 3.04 -12.39
CA ARG A 158 3.38 2.92 -13.81
C ARG A 158 2.55 3.85 -14.71
N LEU A 159 1.23 3.87 -14.55
CA LEU A 159 0.36 4.74 -15.35
C LEU A 159 0.65 6.23 -15.08
N LEU A 160 0.91 6.58 -13.82
CA LEU A 160 1.32 7.94 -13.44
C LEU A 160 2.66 8.32 -14.08
N CYS A 161 3.65 7.44 -14.12
CA CYS A 161 4.90 7.69 -14.84
C CYS A 161 4.68 7.89 -16.35
N MET A 162 3.74 7.15 -16.97
CA MET A 162 3.42 7.37 -18.39
C MET A 162 2.84 8.76 -18.63
N ILE A 163 2.00 9.25 -17.73
CA ILE A 163 1.44 10.61 -17.80
C ILE A 163 2.53 11.66 -17.59
N ASP A 164 3.47 11.44 -16.66
CA ASP A 164 4.64 12.32 -16.46
C ASP A 164 5.49 12.44 -17.73
N ASP A 165 5.65 11.32 -18.43
CA ASP A 165 6.37 11.24 -19.70
C ASP A 165 5.58 11.87 -20.88
N GLY A 166 4.37 12.38 -20.65
CA GLY A 166 3.50 12.94 -21.69
C GLY A 166 2.85 11.89 -22.59
N LYS A 167 2.85 10.61 -22.21
CA LYS A 167 2.21 9.51 -22.93
C LYS A 167 0.83 9.26 -22.37
N ASN A 168 -0.17 9.07 -23.23
CA ASN A 168 -1.50 8.68 -22.77
C ASN A 168 -1.51 7.17 -22.45
N PRO A 169 -1.71 6.76 -21.18
CA PRO A 169 -1.69 5.36 -20.79
C PRO A 169 -2.93 4.57 -21.26
N PHE A 170 -3.95 5.26 -21.76
CA PHE A 170 -5.19 4.68 -22.28
C PHE A 170 -5.30 4.75 -23.80
N ASP A 171 -4.25 5.19 -24.50
CA ASP A 171 -4.26 5.25 -25.96
C ASP A 171 -4.34 3.83 -26.55
N GLY A 172 -5.31 3.59 -27.43
CA GLY A 172 -5.60 2.26 -27.99
C GLY A 172 -6.38 1.31 -27.06
N ILE A 173 -6.75 1.74 -25.85
CA ILE A 173 -7.76 1.05 -25.04
C ILE A 173 -9.12 1.58 -25.53
N GLU A 174 -9.62 1.01 -26.64
CA GLU A 174 -11.00 1.23 -27.08
C GLU A 174 -11.91 1.01 -25.87
N LYS A 175 -12.73 2.05 -25.58
CA LYS A 175 -13.71 2.16 -24.50
C LYS A 175 -13.57 1.03 -23.49
N ILE A 176 -12.95 1.34 -22.34
CA ILE A 176 -13.07 0.52 -21.14
C ILE A 176 -14.56 0.14 -21.05
N ASP A 177 -14.90 -1.09 -21.46
CA ASP A 177 -16.28 -1.51 -21.56
C ASP A 177 -16.90 -1.29 -20.18
N GLU A 178 -18.18 -0.95 -20.13
CA GLU A 178 -18.91 -0.81 -18.86
C GLU A 178 -18.80 -2.10 -17.99
N GLU A 179 -18.34 -3.20 -18.57
CA GLU A 179 -17.97 -4.48 -17.93
C GLU A 179 -16.69 -4.41 -17.05
N SER A 180 -15.83 -3.41 -17.28
CA SER A 180 -14.61 -3.15 -16.53
C SER A 180 -14.88 -2.22 -15.33
N LYS A 181 -15.79 -2.60 -14.44
CA LYS A 181 -15.76 -2.16 -13.04
C LYS A 181 -14.54 -2.80 -12.34
N ILE A 182 -13.32 -2.44 -12.77
CA ILE A 182 -12.06 -3.00 -12.26
C ILE A 182 -11.63 -2.33 -10.95
N TYR A 183 -12.24 -1.18 -10.66
CA TYR A 183 -12.48 -0.75 -9.30
C TYR A 183 -13.89 -1.15 -8.92
N ALA A 184 -13.99 -2.04 -7.94
CA ALA A 184 -15.23 -2.20 -7.20
C ALA A 184 -15.67 -0.81 -6.72
N GLU A 185 -16.97 -0.55 -6.79
CA GLU A 185 -17.59 0.62 -6.15
C GLU A 185 -16.91 0.87 -4.80
N PRO A 186 -16.61 2.14 -4.45
CA PRO A 186 -15.98 2.46 -3.19
C PRO A 186 -16.76 1.72 -2.09
N ASN A 187 -16.06 0.81 -1.39
CA ASN A 187 -16.71 0.06 -0.32
C ASN A 187 -17.23 1.08 0.70
N ASN A 188 -18.30 0.77 1.42
CA ASN A 188 -18.86 1.68 2.44
C ASN A 188 -17.77 2.20 3.42
N ILE A 189 -16.78 1.34 3.73
CA ILE A 189 -15.60 1.68 4.54
C ILE A 189 -14.74 2.79 3.90
N ASP A 190 -14.56 2.76 2.57
CA ASP A 190 -13.76 3.76 1.85
C ASP A 190 -14.48 5.11 1.83
N ILE A 191 -15.81 5.09 1.65
CA ILE A 191 -16.66 6.29 1.70
C ILE A 191 -16.61 6.92 3.10
N GLU A 192 -16.69 6.09 4.16
CA GLU A 192 -16.62 6.57 5.54
C GLU A 192 -15.24 7.14 5.90
N ILE A 193 -14.15 6.51 5.45
CA ILE A 193 -12.80 7.05 5.64
C ILE A 193 -12.62 8.35 4.84
N GLU A 194 -13.10 8.39 3.60
CA GLU A 194 -13.01 9.58 2.74
C GLU A 194 -13.82 10.74 3.32
N SER A 195 -15.02 10.50 3.82
CA SER A 195 -15.81 11.55 4.50
C SER A 195 -15.10 12.11 5.72
N VAL A 196 -14.45 11.27 6.52
CA VAL A 196 -13.69 11.75 7.69
C VAL A 196 -12.48 12.58 7.27
N VAL A 197 -11.77 12.19 6.21
CA VAL A 197 -10.62 12.94 5.68
C VAL A 197 -11.06 14.27 5.08
N ASP A 198 -12.13 14.29 4.30
CA ASP A 198 -12.70 15.50 3.72
C ASP A 198 -13.22 16.47 4.80
N ASP A 199 -13.80 15.94 5.90
CA ASP A 199 -14.18 16.73 7.08
C ASP A 199 -12.95 17.39 7.73
N PHE A 200 -11.78 16.73 7.76
CA PHE A 200 -10.53 17.33 8.25
C PHE A 200 -9.97 18.39 7.29
N GLU A 201 -10.02 18.17 5.98
CA GLU A 201 -9.54 19.15 4.98
C GLU A 201 -10.42 20.41 4.95
N THR A 202 -11.73 20.27 5.17
CA THR A 202 -12.68 21.40 5.21
C THR A 202 -12.74 22.14 6.55
N SER A 203 -12.25 21.55 7.63
CA SER A 203 -12.19 22.20 8.95
C SER A 203 -10.90 22.96 9.23
N GLU A 204 -9.91 22.86 8.34
CA GLU A 204 -8.67 23.66 8.37
C GLU A 204 -8.71 24.93 7.48
N GLU A 205 -9.86 25.24 6.85
CA GLU A 205 -10.18 26.55 6.25
C GLU A 205 -11.06 27.42 7.17
#